data_AF-A0ABD3AV21-F1
#
_entry.id   AF-A0ABD3AV21-F1
#
_cell.length_a   1.000
_cell.length_b   1.000
_cell.length_c   1.000
_cell.angle_alpha   90.00
_cell.angle_beta   90.00
_cell.angle_gamma   90.00
#
_symmetry.space_group_name_H-M   'P 1'
#
loop_
_entity.id
_entity.type
_entity.pdbx_description
1 polymer ?
#
loop_
_entity_poly.entity_id
_entity_poly.type
_entity_poly.pdbx_seq_one_letter_code
_entity_poly.pdbx_strand_id
1 'polypeptide(L)'
;MDRLISLEPSNTVSIRIEPGQKCYGVLTLRNVMYTMPVAFRLQPMNKTRFMVRPQSGIISPLMTLSVEVTYHTTPNSSLPESFPYSDESFLLHSVVAPGAAVKDPSSTFDSVPNDWFTTKKKQVFIDSGIKIMFVGSLVLTQLVSKGSMDEIREALEKSEPTWKAADSVDADGQTLLHLAIAQSRPELVQLILEFNPDVEARSRSGSTPLDAAAASGEALIVELLLAHRASTERSESSTWGPIHLAAGGGHVEVLRLLLLKGASLDAVTKDGNSALHLAVEERRRDCARLLLASGARPDIRNGNDGDTPLHISAGLGDEQMIKLLLQKGANKDIRNRIGKTAYDVAAEHGHTRLFDALRLGDSLCVAARKGEVRTIHRLLENGAFINGRDQHGWTALHRASFKGRVDAVRTLLENGIDINASDEDGYSALHCAVESGHVEVIELLVKKGADVEARTNKGVTALQIAESLHYSGITRILVHGGATREGRGGGVAKIAVKSNPIAFTKGISTSEMKIGAIKKKHNRSRVHRSSFDRSVVPLAVI
;
A
#
# COMPACT_ATOMS: atom_id res chain seq x y z
N MET A 1 62.43 25.65 6.21
CA MET A 1 62.73 24.48 7.08
C MET A 1 61.69 24.43 8.18
N ASP A 2 60.43 24.18 7.82
CA ASP A 2 59.37 24.97 8.47
C ASP A 2 58.59 24.24 9.56
N ARG A 3 58.85 22.95 9.81
CA ARG A 3 58.25 22.19 10.92
C ARG A 3 59.20 21.12 11.45
N LEU A 4 59.47 21.14 12.76
CA LEU A 4 60.21 20.08 13.47
C LEU A 4 59.33 18.84 13.74
N ILE A 5 58.01 19.04 13.75
CA ILE A 5 57.00 18.03 14.04
C ILE A 5 56.00 18.00 12.89
N SER A 6 55.74 16.82 12.33
CA SER A 6 54.63 16.61 11.41
C SER A 6 53.42 16.06 12.15
N LEU A 7 52.22 16.49 11.74
CA LEU A 7 50.95 16.04 12.28
C LEU A 7 50.43 14.92 11.36
N GLU A 8 50.28 13.71 11.88
CA GLU A 8 49.74 12.56 11.13
C GLU A 8 48.37 12.15 11.72
N PRO A 9 47.39 11.74 10.89
CA PRO A 9 47.38 11.76 9.42
C PRO A 9 47.03 13.13 8.81
N SER A 10 46.54 14.09 9.59
CA SER A 10 46.18 15.44 9.13
C SER A 10 46.28 16.47 10.26
N ASN A 11 46.20 17.77 9.94
CA ASN A 11 46.14 18.84 10.94
C ASN A 11 44.77 18.94 11.64
N THR A 12 43.83 18.02 11.35
CA THR A 12 42.47 18.01 11.94
C THR A 12 42.33 16.88 12.94
N VAL A 13 41.84 17.19 14.14
CA VAL A 13 41.50 16.21 15.18
C VAL A 13 40.00 16.01 15.21
N SER A 14 39.52 14.79 14.96
CA SER A 14 38.12 14.42 15.16
C SER A 14 37.87 14.17 16.65
N ILE A 15 36.89 14.86 17.22
CA ILE A 15 36.45 14.65 18.61
C ILE A 15 35.02 14.13 18.59
N ARG A 16 34.81 12.94 19.16
CA ARG A 16 33.48 12.35 19.27
C ARG A 16 32.66 13.03 20.37
N ILE A 17 31.52 13.61 20.01
CA ILE A 17 30.55 14.17 20.96
C ILE A 17 29.41 13.17 21.16
N GLU A 18 29.32 12.62 22.37
CA GLU A 18 28.16 11.85 22.82
C GLU A 18 27.68 12.32 24.20
N PRO A 19 26.35 12.43 24.39
CA PRO A 19 25.80 12.86 25.67
C PRO A 19 26.20 11.87 26.79
N GLY A 20 26.86 12.38 27.82
CA GLY A 20 27.25 11.60 29.00
C GLY A 20 28.58 10.84 28.90
N GLN A 21 29.28 10.88 27.78
CA GLN A 21 30.62 10.30 27.63
C GLN A 21 31.72 11.36 27.62
N LYS A 22 32.94 10.95 27.99
CA LYS A 22 34.12 11.79 27.85
C LYS A 22 34.43 11.96 26.36
N CYS A 23 34.28 13.17 25.85
CA CYS A 23 34.61 13.51 24.47
C CYS A 23 36.12 13.64 24.35
N TYR A 24 36.78 12.77 23.60
CA TYR A 24 38.22 12.86 23.33
C TYR A 24 38.54 12.58 21.87
N GLY A 25 39.65 13.13 21.40
CA GLY A 25 40.25 12.86 20.10
C GLY A 25 41.75 12.62 20.25
N VAL A 26 42.35 11.90 19.31
CA VAL A 26 43.77 11.56 19.33
C VAL A 26 44.48 12.31 18.21
N LEU A 27 45.59 12.96 18.55
CA LEU A 27 46.49 13.62 17.60
C LEU A 27 47.85 12.93 17.66
N THR A 28 48.41 12.52 16.51
CA THR A 28 49.76 11.96 16.48
C THR A 28 50.78 12.99 16.00
N LEU A 29 51.80 13.21 16.84
CA LEU A 29 52.92 14.09 16.60
C LEU A 29 54.13 13.25 16.19
N ARG A 30 54.70 13.50 15.01
CA ARG A 30 55.89 12.79 14.53
C ARG A 30 57.10 13.70 14.48
N ASN A 31 58.22 13.26 15.04
CA ASN A 31 59.48 13.97 14.90
C ASN A 31 60.08 13.75 13.50
N VAL A 32 60.28 14.84 12.74
CA VAL A 32 60.85 14.80 11.38
C VAL A 32 62.39 14.77 11.40
N MET A 33 63.01 15.06 12.54
CA MET A 33 64.46 15.09 12.69
C MET A 33 65.03 13.68 12.80
N TYR A 34 66.05 13.38 11.99
CA TYR A 34 66.74 12.09 11.95
C TYR A 34 67.70 11.88 13.13
N THR A 35 68.28 12.96 13.66
CA THR A 35 69.43 12.87 14.58
C THR A 35 69.19 13.52 15.93
N MET A 36 68.10 14.29 16.11
CA MET A 36 67.86 15.06 17.32
C MET A 36 66.45 14.88 17.87
N PRO A 37 66.30 14.71 19.20
CA PRO A 37 64.99 14.70 19.83
C PRO A 37 64.41 16.12 19.88
N VAL A 38 63.08 16.20 19.78
CA VAL A 38 62.33 17.46 19.76
C VAL A 38 61.41 17.51 20.97
N ALA A 39 61.53 18.57 21.76
CA ALA A 39 60.58 18.88 22.82
C ALA A 39 59.39 19.62 22.24
N PHE A 40 58.18 19.26 22.66
CA PHE A 40 56.96 19.92 22.23
C PHE A 40 56.15 20.40 23.43
N ARG A 41 55.31 21.41 23.19
CA ARG A 41 54.30 21.90 24.12
C ARG A 41 53.06 22.30 23.35
N LEU A 42 51.94 21.63 23.64
CA LEU A 42 50.66 21.90 23.02
C LEU A 42 49.77 22.66 24.01
N GLN A 43 49.38 23.88 23.66
CA GLN A 43 48.53 24.73 24.49
C GLN A 43 47.21 25.05 23.78
N PRO A 44 46.05 24.66 24.34
CA PRO A 44 44.78 25.21 23.91
C PRO A 44 44.69 26.67 24.38
N MET A 45 44.17 27.56 23.52
CA MET A 45 43.89 28.96 23.89
C MET A 45 42.82 29.03 24.99
N ASN A 46 41.84 28.12 24.97
CA ASN A 46 40.78 28.04 25.96
C ASN A 46 40.91 26.79 26.86
N LYS A 47 41.68 26.93 27.94
CA LYS A 47 42.02 25.84 28.88
C LYS A 47 40.83 25.31 29.70
N THR A 48 39.70 26.02 29.71
CA THR A 48 38.49 25.60 30.44
C THR A 48 37.67 24.60 29.63
N ARG A 49 37.74 24.66 28.28
CA ARG A 49 36.98 23.81 27.36
C ARG A 49 37.78 22.61 26.85
N PHE A 50 39.09 22.77 26.70
CA PHE A 50 39.97 21.71 26.19
C PHE A 50 41.08 21.39 27.18
N MET A 51 41.29 20.10 27.38
CA MET A 51 42.38 19.56 28.16
C MET A 51 43.18 18.60 27.28
N VAL A 52 44.50 18.79 27.29
CA VAL A 52 45.45 18.04 26.45
C VAL A 52 46.32 17.17 27.35
N ARG A 53 46.50 15.90 27.00
CA ARG A 53 47.39 14.97 27.70
C ARG A 53 48.20 14.13 26.70
N PRO A 54 49.55 14.15 26.76
CA PRO A 54 50.41 15.03 27.55
C PRO A 54 50.47 16.49 27.01
N GLN A 55 50.60 17.48 27.90
CA GLN A 55 50.71 18.91 27.50
C GLN A 55 52.09 19.27 26.94
N SER A 56 53.12 18.58 27.41
CA SER A 56 54.50 18.70 26.93
C SER A 56 55.19 17.35 27.04
N GLY A 57 56.24 17.17 26.26
CA GLY A 57 57.04 15.95 26.27
C GLY A 57 58.19 16.03 25.28
N ILE A 58 58.96 14.96 25.20
CA ILE A 58 60.12 14.84 24.30
C ILE A 58 59.88 13.68 23.34
N ILE A 59 60.01 13.95 22.04
CA ILE A 59 59.85 12.97 20.99
C ILE A 59 61.23 12.61 20.45
N SER A 60 61.61 11.35 20.60
CA SER A 60 62.86 10.80 20.05
C SER A 60 62.92 10.94 18.52
N PRO A 61 64.13 10.91 17.91
CA PRO A 61 64.27 11.00 16.45
C PRO A 61 63.41 9.95 15.74
N LEU A 62 62.68 10.37 14.69
CA LEU A 62 61.78 9.54 13.89
C LEU A 62 60.63 8.82 14.63
N MET A 63 60.45 9.07 15.93
CA MET A 63 59.36 8.48 16.71
C MET A 63 58.09 9.32 16.63
N THR A 64 56.97 8.65 16.90
CA THR A 64 55.63 9.24 16.98
C THR A 64 55.15 9.26 18.42
N LEU A 65 54.36 10.28 18.77
CA LEU A 65 53.71 10.41 20.07
C LEU A 65 52.23 10.72 19.88
N SER A 66 51.36 9.97 20.53
CA SER A 66 49.92 10.25 20.57
C SER A 66 49.59 11.20 21.72
N VAL A 67 48.83 12.25 21.41
CA VAL A 67 48.31 13.23 22.35
C VAL A 67 46.78 13.14 22.36
N GLU A 68 46.21 12.97 23.54
CA GLU A 68 44.77 12.96 23.76
C GLU A 68 44.28 14.40 24.00
N VAL A 69 43.31 14.83 23.22
CA VAL A 69 42.61 16.11 23.37
C VAL A 69 41.20 15.81 23.87
N THR A 70 40.94 16.11 25.14
CA THR A 70 39.61 15.96 25.75
C THR A 70 38.83 17.27 25.69
N TYR A 71 37.58 17.22 25.27
CA TYR A 71 36.65 18.34 25.24
C TYR A 71 35.65 18.24 26.41
N HIS A 72 35.49 19.33 27.15
CA HIS A 72 34.53 19.45 28.23
C HIS A 72 33.26 20.16 27.74
N THR A 73 32.21 19.38 27.46
CA THR A 73 30.86 19.90 27.17
C THR A 73 30.26 20.56 28.40
N THR A 74 29.67 21.74 28.26
CA THR A 74 28.89 22.39 29.31
C THR A 74 27.59 21.63 29.59
N PRO A 75 27.16 21.50 30.86
CA PRO A 75 26.03 20.63 31.24
C PRO A 75 24.68 21.05 30.63
N ASN A 76 24.54 22.28 30.15
CA ASN A 76 23.28 22.83 29.62
C ASN A 76 23.21 22.86 28.08
N SER A 77 24.24 22.43 27.35
CA SER A 77 24.26 22.45 25.89
C SER A 77 24.89 21.17 25.34
N SER A 78 24.10 20.36 24.65
CA SER A 78 24.53 19.11 24.01
C SER A 78 25.33 19.34 22.72
N LEU A 79 25.34 20.57 22.19
CA LEU A 79 26.05 20.97 20.98
C LEU A 79 27.16 21.99 21.31
N PRO A 80 28.32 21.92 20.63
CA PRO A 80 29.34 22.96 20.71
C PRO A 80 28.87 24.25 20.04
N GLU A 81 29.33 25.41 20.54
CA GLU A 81 28.94 26.74 20.06
C GLU A 81 29.35 27.01 18.60
N SER A 82 30.45 26.41 18.13
CA SER A 82 30.82 26.32 16.72
C SER A 82 30.95 24.86 16.28
N PHE A 83 30.17 24.51 15.25
CA PHE A 83 30.17 23.21 14.58
C PHE A 83 30.05 23.42 13.06
N PRO A 84 30.65 22.56 12.22
CA PRO A 84 31.42 21.35 12.55
C PRO A 84 32.84 21.62 13.05
N TYR A 85 33.37 22.80 12.77
CA TYR A 85 34.71 23.22 13.17
C TYR A 85 34.69 24.04 14.45
N SER A 86 35.68 23.83 15.31
CA SER A 86 35.95 24.76 16.40
C SER A 86 36.70 25.98 15.87
N ASP A 87 36.27 27.17 16.27
CA ASP A 87 37.01 28.43 16.01
C ASP A 87 38.28 28.55 16.87
N GLU A 88 38.48 27.63 17.82
CA GLU A 88 39.57 27.65 18.77
C GLU A 88 40.86 27.16 18.13
N SER A 89 41.94 27.92 18.34
CA SER A 89 43.27 27.58 17.86
C SER A 89 44.09 26.90 18.94
N PHE A 90 44.95 25.96 18.52
CA PHE A 90 45.94 25.34 19.37
C PHE A 90 47.31 25.81 18.96
N LEU A 91 48.14 26.16 19.94
CA LEU A 91 49.53 26.56 19.71
C LEU A 91 50.44 25.39 20.05
N LEU A 92 51.06 24.82 19.02
CA LEU A 92 52.11 23.82 19.14
C LEU A 92 53.47 24.53 19.11
N HIS A 93 54.13 24.58 20.26
CA HIS A 93 55.51 25.04 20.36
C HIS A 93 56.45 23.84 20.25
N SER A 94 57.48 23.93 19.43
CA SER A 94 58.50 22.89 19.28
C SER A 94 59.91 23.47 19.31
N VAL A 95 60.81 22.74 19.99
CA VAL A 95 62.18 23.16 20.25
C VAL A 95 63.10 21.94 20.15
N VAL A 96 64.24 22.11 19.47
CA VAL A 96 65.27 21.05 19.43
C VAL A 96 65.90 20.90 20.82
N ALA A 97 66.02 19.66 21.32
CA ALA A 97 66.55 19.36 22.65
C ALA A 97 67.81 18.47 22.59
N PRO A 98 68.98 19.01 22.18
CA PRO A 98 70.21 18.22 22.11
C PRO A 98 70.57 17.64 23.48
N GLY A 99 70.74 16.31 23.58
CA GLY A 99 71.18 15.63 24.80
C GLY A 99 70.08 15.16 25.76
N ALA A 100 68.80 15.40 25.45
CA ALA A 100 67.70 14.82 26.22
C ALA A 100 67.49 13.35 25.81
N ALA A 101 67.96 12.41 26.64
CA ALA A 101 67.73 10.98 26.44
C ALA A 101 66.43 10.56 27.12
N VAL A 102 65.47 10.03 26.36
CA VAL A 102 64.25 9.39 26.89
C VAL A 102 64.70 8.08 27.53
N LYS A 103 64.81 8.05 28.87
CA LYS A 103 65.36 6.88 29.58
C LYS A 103 64.36 5.73 29.73
N ASP A 104 63.06 5.97 29.59
CA ASP A 104 62.03 4.93 29.54
C ASP A 104 60.80 5.39 28.72
N PRO A 105 60.07 4.50 28.02
CA PRO A 105 58.86 4.86 27.29
C PRO A 105 57.75 5.40 28.22
N SER A 106 57.76 5.06 29.50
CA SER A 106 56.87 5.58 30.55
C SER A 106 57.35 6.89 31.20
N SER A 107 58.57 7.36 30.94
CA SER A 107 59.13 8.63 31.44
C SER A 107 59.08 9.77 30.40
N THR A 108 58.43 9.54 29.26
CA THR A 108 58.10 10.57 28.25
C THR A 108 57.24 11.72 28.79
N PHE A 109 56.66 11.54 30.00
CA PHE A 109 55.84 12.52 30.71
C PHE A 109 56.62 13.51 31.58
N ASP A 110 57.96 13.45 31.60
CA ASP A 110 58.76 14.40 32.37
C ASP A 110 58.46 15.83 31.92
N SER A 111 57.93 16.61 32.87
CA SER A 111 57.47 17.98 32.66
C SER A 111 58.60 18.84 32.11
N VAL A 112 58.59 19.05 30.80
CA VAL A 112 59.58 19.88 30.12
C VAL A 112 59.58 21.28 30.76
N PRO A 113 60.74 21.81 31.22
CA PRO A 113 60.80 23.13 31.85
C PRO A 113 60.24 24.23 30.94
N ASN A 114 59.39 25.10 31.50
CA ASN A 114 58.76 26.20 30.75
C ASN A 114 59.78 27.12 30.07
N ASP A 115 60.97 27.25 30.65
CA ASP A 115 62.04 28.12 30.17
C ASP A 115 62.58 27.71 28.78
N TRP A 116 62.42 26.44 28.39
CA TRP A 116 62.86 25.94 27.07
C TRP A 116 62.09 26.57 25.91
N PHE A 117 60.89 27.10 26.18
CA PHE A 117 60.02 27.72 25.19
C PHE A 117 60.09 29.26 25.21
N THR A 118 60.97 29.86 26.03
CA THR A 118 61.14 31.32 26.11
C THR A 118 62.39 31.78 25.32
N THR A 119 62.21 32.85 24.55
CA THR A 119 62.97 33.24 23.34
C THR A 119 64.44 33.67 23.52
N LYS A 120 65.11 33.35 24.64
CA LYS A 120 66.46 33.89 24.89
C LYS A 120 67.64 33.04 24.38
N LYS A 121 67.46 31.75 24.05
CA LYS A 121 68.60 30.89 23.59
C LYS A 121 68.28 29.79 22.57
N LYS A 122 67.04 29.55 22.16
CA LYS A 122 66.67 28.47 21.23
C LYS A 122 65.63 28.94 20.21
N GLN A 123 65.72 28.47 18.96
CA GLN A 123 64.72 28.74 17.91
C GLN A 123 63.48 27.90 18.22
N VAL A 124 62.37 28.58 18.53
CA VAL A 124 61.07 27.97 18.80
C VAL A 124 60.24 28.02 17.51
N PHE A 125 59.75 26.88 17.07
CA PHE A 125 58.80 26.81 15.97
C PHE A 125 57.39 26.74 16.54
N ILE A 126 56.52 27.63 16.06
CA ILE A 126 55.12 27.72 16.49
C ILE A 126 54.25 27.32 15.31
N ASP A 127 53.42 26.30 15.50
CA ASP A 127 52.40 25.92 14.54
C ASP A 127 51.01 26.16 15.16
N SER A 128 50.15 26.86 14.45
CA SER A 128 48.76 27.16 14.85
C SER A 128 47.73 26.40 14.01
N GLY A 129 48.19 25.47 13.16
CA GLY A 129 47.34 24.82 12.16
C GLY A 129 46.43 23.70 12.64
N ILE A 130 46.42 23.36 13.94
CA ILE A 130 45.58 22.27 14.46
C ILE A 130 44.13 22.74 14.54
N LYS A 131 43.25 22.12 13.76
CA LYS A 131 41.81 22.36 13.77
C LYS A 131 41.10 21.21 14.46
N ILE A 132 40.08 21.50 15.24
CA ILE A 132 39.19 20.48 15.79
C ILE A 132 37.95 20.38 14.93
N MET A 133 37.60 19.16 14.55
CA MET A 133 36.32 18.83 13.96
C MET A 133 35.52 18.00 14.95
N PHE A 134 34.31 18.44 15.25
CA PHE A 134 33.41 17.66 16.07
C PHE A 134 32.68 16.64 15.20
N VAL A 135 32.76 15.38 15.58
CA VAL A 135 32.04 14.27 14.95
C VAL A 135 31.15 13.66 16.02
N GLY A 136 29.94 13.23 15.70
CA GLY A 136 29.01 12.71 16.70
C GLY A 136 27.65 12.52 16.08
N SER A 137 26.81 11.68 16.69
CA SER A 137 25.46 11.45 16.15
C SER A 137 24.68 12.76 16.03
N LEU A 138 24.69 13.56 17.09
CA LEU A 138 24.00 14.85 17.13
C LEU A 138 24.61 15.90 16.18
N VAL A 139 25.92 15.86 15.97
CA VAL A 139 26.59 16.78 15.04
C VAL A 139 26.26 16.40 13.61
N LEU A 140 26.35 15.12 13.26
CA LEU A 140 26.01 14.62 11.94
C LEU A 140 24.53 14.84 11.59
N THR A 141 23.62 14.65 12.54
CA THR A 141 22.18 14.91 12.29
C THR A 141 21.91 16.39 12.04
N GLN A 142 22.55 17.29 12.81
CA GLN A 142 22.45 18.73 12.56
C GLN A 142 23.11 19.15 11.24
N LEU A 143 24.27 18.60 10.90
CA LEU A 143 24.93 18.83 9.61
C LEU A 143 24.08 18.34 8.45
N VAL A 144 23.43 17.18 8.56
CA VAL A 144 22.49 16.73 7.52
C VAL A 144 21.32 17.70 7.40
N SER A 145 20.84 18.31 8.49
CA SER A 145 19.73 19.28 8.45
C SER A 145 20.07 20.67 7.89
N LYS A 146 21.30 21.16 8.09
CA LYS A 146 21.68 22.57 7.83
C LYS A 146 23.00 22.74 7.08
N GLY A 147 23.83 21.72 7.04
CA GLY A 147 25.22 21.77 6.60
C GLY A 147 25.42 21.61 5.10
N SER A 148 26.65 21.90 4.67
CA SER A 148 27.11 21.67 3.31
C SER A 148 27.36 20.18 3.04
N MET A 149 27.22 19.74 1.79
CA MET A 149 27.55 18.37 1.40
C MET A 149 29.02 18.02 1.66
N ASP A 150 29.92 18.99 1.51
CA ASP A 150 31.35 18.78 1.73
C ASP A 150 31.66 18.56 3.22
N GLU A 151 31.00 19.30 4.10
CA GLU A 151 31.13 19.14 5.55
C GLU A 151 30.60 17.77 6.01
N ILE A 152 29.50 17.31 5.42
CA ILE A 152 28.92 15.99 5.72
C ILE A 152 29.87 14.89 5.24
N ARG A 153 30.39 14.98 4.01
CA ARG A 153 31.35 14.02 3.46
C ARG A 153 32.60 13.95 4.34
N GLU A 154 33.16 15.10 4.69
CA GLU A 154 34.39 15.18 5.49
C GLU A 154 34.18 14.63 6.90
N ALA A 155 33.04 14.91 7.53
CA ALA A 155 32.70 14.37 8.84
C ALA A 155 32.50 12.84 8.81
N LEU A 156 31.98 12.28 7.71
CA LEU A 156 31.85 10.84 7.52
C LEU A 156 33.20 10.18 7.22
N GLU A 157 34.05 10.77 6.37
CA GLU A 157 35.40 10.24 6.06
C GLU A 157 36.33 10.24 7.28
N LYS A 158 36.24 11.27 8.13
CA LYS A 158 37.07 11.39 9.34
C LYS A 158 36.52 10.65 10.55
N SER A 159 35.34 10.05 10.42
CA SER A 159 34.78 9.19 11.46
C SER A 159 35.58 7.89 11.58
N GLU A 160 35.70 7.36 12.80
CA GLU A 160 36.48 6.13 13.01
C GLU A 160 35.80 4.92 12.34
N PRO A 161 36.56 4.01 11.70
CA PRO A 161 35.99 2.87 10.97
C PRO A 161 35.27 1.84 11.86
N THR A 162 35.52 1.86 13.17
CA THR A 162 34.84 1.00 14.16
C THR A 162 33.42 1.47 14.45
N TRP A 163 33.13 2.75 14.20
CA TRP A 163 31.84 3.37 14.42
C TRP A 163 31.16 3.61 13.08
N LYS A 164 30.01 2.98 12.86
CA LYS A 164 29.17 3.26 11.69
C LYS A 164 28.50 4.62 11.81
N ALA A 165 29.24 5.69 11.52
CA ALA A 165 28.76 7.07 11.60
C ALA A 165 27.53 7.33 10.70
N ALA A 166 27.44 6.59 9.58
CA ALA A 166 26.31 6.65 8.65
C ALA A 166 24.97 6.20 9.28
N ASP A 167 25.01 5.37 10.31
CA ASP A 167 23.83 4.86 11.04
C ASP A 167 23.45 5.74 12.24
N SER A 168 24.03 6.94 12.34
CA SER A 168 23.73 7.82 13.45
C SER A 168 22.28 8.30 13.45
N VAL A 169 21.73 8.42 14.66
CA VAL A 169 20.33 8.76 14.91
C VAL A 169 20.20 10.09 15.62
N ASP A 170 19.13 10.81 15.29
CA ASP A 170 18.75 12.05 15.99
C ASP A 170 18.00 11.77 17.31
N ALA A 171 17.66 12.82 18.06
CA ALA A 171 16.88 12.76 19.29
C ALA A 171 15.52 12.06 19.10
N ASP A 172 14.96 12.09 17.89
CA ASP A 172 13.71 11.40 17.52
C ASP A 172 13.92 9.96 17.04
N GLY A 173 15.17 9.48 16.99
CA GLY A 173 15.52 8.14 16.51
C GLY A 173 15.53 8.00 14.99
N GLN A 174 15.50 9.11 14.25
CA GLN A 174 15.63 9.12 12.79
C GLN A 174 17.10 8.98 12.39
N THR A 175 17.41 8.10 11.44
CA THR A 175 18.77 7.99 10.89
C THR A 175 19.10 9.15 9.94
N LEU A 176 20.39 9.32 9.61
CA LEU A 176 20.82 10.27 8.59
C LEU A 176 20.09 10.10 7.25
N LEU A 177 19.82 8.86 6.84
CA LEU A 177 19.03 8.58 5.63
C LEU A 177 17.62 9.15 5.75
N HIS A 178 16.92 8.97 6.87
CA HIS A 178 15.57 9.52 7.07
C HIS A 178 15.57 11.05 6.97
N LEU A 179 16.57 11.72 7.56
CA LEU A 179 16.71 13.17 7.52
C LEU A 179 17.00 13.69 6.10
N ALA A 180 17.84 12.98 5.34
CA ALA A 180 18.14 13.33 3.95
C ALA A 180 16.92 13.17 3.04
N ILE A 181 16.13 12.12 3.27
CA ILE A 181 14.88 11.86 2.53
C ILE A 181 13.81 12.90 2.86
N ALA A 182 13.68 13.29 4.13
CA ALA A 182 12.76 14.35 4.55
C ALA A 182 13.04 15.70 3.87
N GLN A 183 14.29 15.95 3.49
CA GLN A 183 14.70 17.14 2.72
C GLN A 183 14.55 16.98 1.20
N SER A 184 14.17 15.79 0.71
CA SER A 184 14.04 15.50 -0.73
C SER A 184 15.32 15.78 -1.54
N ARG A 185 16.49 15.47 -0.94
CA ARG A 185 17.81 15.70 -1.58
C ARG A 185 18.45 14.37 -2.03
N PRO A 186 18.28 13.95 -3.31
CA PRO A 186 18.79 12.67 -3.78
C PRO A 186 20.32 12.58 -3.77
N GLU A 187 21.02 13.69 -4.03
CA GLU A 187 22.48 13.76 -3.99
C GLU A 187 23.03 13.46 -2.59
N LEU A 188 22.33 13.93 -1.55
CA LEU A 188 22.70 13.68 -0.17
C LEU A 188 22.43 12.23 0.23
N VAL A 189 21.31 11.66 -0.24
CA VAL A 189 21.02 10.23 -0.06
C VAL A 189 22.10 9.37 -0.73
N GLN A 190 22.52 9.72 -1.95
CA GLN A 190 23.60 9.03 -2.65
C GLN A 190 24.91 9.11 -1.87
N LEU A 191 25.30 10.30 -1.40
CA LEU A 191 26.50 10.47 -0.58
C LEU A 191 26.47 9.58 0.66
N ILE A 192 25.34 9.53 1.38
CA ILE A 192 25.23 8.72 2.60
C ILE A 192 25.28 7.22 2.22
N LEU A 193 24.65 6.82 1.12
CA LEU A 193 24.66 5.42 0.63
C LEU A 193 26.06 4.92 0.25
N GLU A 194 26.96 5.80 -0.23
CA GLU A 194 28.37 5.44 -0.51
C GLU A 194 29.10 4.89 0.72
N PHE A 195 28.68 5.28 1.93
CA PHE A 195 29.26 4.80 3.20
C PHE A 195 28.58 3.53 3.75
N ASN A 196 27.78 2.81 2.94
CA ASN A 196 27.08 1.57 3.31
C ASN A 196 26.29 1.64 4.64
N PRO A 197 25.35 2.59 4.78
CA PRO A 197 24.44 2.66 5.92
C PRO A 197 23.51 1.45 5.93
N ASP A 198 22.92 1.19 7.10
CA ASP A 198 21.80 0.26 7.22
C ASP A 198 20.55 0.84 6.56
N VAL A 199 20.25 0.36 5.35
CA VAL A 199 19.08 0.75 4.56
C VAL A 199 17.76 0.27 5.16
N GLU A 200 17.79 -0.65 6.13
CA GLU A 200 16.62 -1.16 6.85
C GLU A 200 16.49 -0.55 8.26
N ALA A 201 17.32 0.44 8.59
CA ALA A 201 17.29 1.06 9.90
C ALA A 201 15.92 1.67 10.20
N ARG A 202 15.44 1.49 11.43
CA ARG A 202 14.08 1.88 11.80
C ARG A 202 14.08 3.17 12.61
N SER A 203 13.19 4.08 12.23
CA SER A 203 12.84 5.23 13.07
C SER A 203 12.12 4.78 14.36
N ARG A 204 11.92 5.69 15.32
CA ARG A 204 11.11 5.43 16.53
C ARG A 204 9.67 5.03 16.21
N SER A 205 9.11 5.52 15.10
CA SER A 205 7.79 5.12 14.57
C SER A 205 7.80 3.74 13.89
N GLY A 206 8.97 3.13 13.73
CA GLY A 206 9.15 1.87 13.04
C GLY A 206 9.17 1.96 11.51
N SER A 207 9.22 3.16 10.93
CA SER A 207 9.37 3.38 9.49
C SER A 207 10.79 3.08 9.03
N THR A 208 10.91 2.49 7.84
CA THR A 208 12.18 2.34 7.12
C THR A 208 12.48 3.58 6.26
N PRO A 209 13.72 3.77 5.79
CA PRO A 209 14.06 4.82 4.83
C PRO A 209 13.23 4.70 3.54
N LEU A 210 12.97 3.47 3.07
CA LEU A 210 12.13 3.23 1.90
C LEU A 210 10.67 3.64 2.16
N ASP A 211 10.13 3.39 3.35
CA ASP A 211 8.80 3.89 3.74
C ASP A 211 8.74 5.42 3.69
N ALA A 212 9.75 6.10 4.25
CA ALA A 212 9.83 7.56 4.23
C ALA A 212 9.92 8.11 2.80
N ALA A 213 10.73 7.47 1.94
CA ALA A 213 10.86 7.85 0.54
C ALA A 213 9.55 7.63 -0.22
N ALA A 214 8.88 6.50 0.02
CA ALA A 214 7.59 6.20 -0.59
C ALA A 214 6.49 7.16 -0.15
N ALA A 215 6.50 7.64 1.10
CA ALA A 215 5.58 8.67 1.58
C ALA A 215 5.85 10.04 0.95
N SER A 216 7.13 10.41 0.76
CA SER A 216 7.52 11.68 0.13
C SER A 216 7.17 11.76 -1.37
N GLY A 217 7.15 10.61 -2.05
CA GLY A 217 6.88 10.54 -3.50
C GLY A 217 8.11 10.68 -4.40
N GLU A 218 9.31 10.69 -3.82
CA GLU A 218 10.57 10.90 -4.53
C GLU A 218 11.05 9.64 -5.25
N ALA A 219 10.69 9.50 -6.54
CA ALA A 219 10.99 8.32 -7.34
C ALA A 219 12.49 8.00 -7.46
N LEU A 220 13.35 9.03 -7.61
CA LEU A 220 14.80 8.85 -7.70
C LEU A 220 15.40 8.29 -6.41
N ILE A 221 14.94 8.79 -5.26
CA ILE A 221 15.38 8.32 -3.94
C ILE A 221 14.97 6.85 -3.75
N VAL A 222 13.74 6.51 -4.13
CA VAL A 222 13.23 5.13 -4.09
C VAL A 222 14.07 4.21 -5.00
N GLU A 223 14.41 4.65 -6.21
CA GLU A 223 15.27 3.89 -7.12
C GLU A 223 16.67 3.65 -6.53
N LEU A 224 17.29 4.68 -5.95
CA LEU A 224 18.58 4.58 -5.27
C LEU A 224 18.55 3.58 -4.11
N LEU A 225 17.52 3.64 -3.26
CA LEU A 225 17.37 2.71 -2.13
C LEU A 225 17.14 1.27 -2.60
N LEU A 226 16.30 1.06 -3.62
CA LEU A 226 16.05 -0.26 -4.20
C LEU A 226 17.30 -0.83 -4.89
N ALA A 227 18.15 0.01 -5.48
CA ALA A 227 19.44 -0.42 -6.04
C ALA A 227 20.39 -0.96 -4.95
N HIS A 228 20.30 -0.43 -3.72
CA HIS A 228 21.07 -0.88 -2.56
C HIS A 228 20.39 -2.00 -1.76
N ARG A 229 19.46 -2.74 -2.40
CA ARG A 229 18.74 -3.90 -1.84
C ARG A 229 17.81 -3.59 -0.66
N ALA A 230 17.24 -2.39 -0.60
CA ALA A 230 16.16 -2.11 0.34
C ALA A 230 14.97 -3.08 0.14
N SER A 231 14.39 -3.55 1.23
CA SER A 231 13.24 -4.44 1.25
C SER A 231 11.98 -3.72 0.80
N THR A 232 11.26 -4.29 -0.17
CA THR A 232 9.97 -3.76 -0.63
C THR A 232 8.81 -4.11 0.31
N GLU A 233 9.04 -5.01 1.25
CA GLU A 233 8.00 -5.55 2.13
C GLU A 233 7.80 -4.70 3.39
N ARG A 234 6.59 -4.75 3.95
CA ARG A 234 6.24 -4.03 5.17
C ARG A 234 7.09 -4.53 6.35
N SER A 235 7.69 -3.59 7.09
CA SER A 235 8.34 -3.90 8.36
C SER A 235 7.32 -4.33 9.43
N GLU A 236 7.67 -5.29 10.28
CA GLU A 236 6.80 -5.74 11.38
C GLU A 236 6.39 -4.59 12.33
N SER A 237 7.28 -3.61 12.49
CA SER A 237 7.08 -2.41 13.31
C SER A 237 6.10 -1.41 12.68
N SER A 238 6.13 -1.25 11.36
CA SER A 238 5.33 -0.24 10.68
C SER A 238 3.88 -0.69 10.47
N THR A 239 2.95 0.25 10.61
CA THR A 239 1.53 0.06 10.27
C THR A 239 1.34 -0.12 8.77
N TRP A 240 2.06 0.70 7.99
CA TRP A 240 2.04 0.75 6.54
C TRP A 240 3.36 0.25 5.95
N GLY A 241 3.29 -0.37 4.78
CA GLY A 241 4.47 -0.70 3.98
C GLY A 241 4.70 0.32 2.85
N PRO A 242 5.80 0.20 2.10
CA PRO A 242 6.16 1.18 1.06
C PRO A 242 5.07 1.33 -0.02
N ILE A 243 4.48 0.19 -0.45
CA ILE A 243 3.40 0.18 -1.44
C ILE A 243 2.12 0.86 -0.94
N HIS A 244 1.83 0.77 0.35
CA HIS A 244 0.67 1.39 0.98
C HIS A 244 0.82 2.91 1.04
N LEU A 245 2.01 3.38 1.42
CA LEU A 245 2.32 4.81 1.50
C LEU A 245 2.32 5.46 0.11
N ALA A 246 2.90 4.79 -0.89
CA ALA A 246 2.88 5.26 -2.27
C ALA A 246 1.43 5.32 -2.84
N ALA A 247 0.62 4.30 -2.56
CA ALA A 247 -0.76 4.23 -3.01
C ALA A 247 -1.65 5.31 -2.36
N GLY A 248 -1.55 5.53 -1.05
CA GLY A 248 -2.29 6.59 -0.33
C GLY A 248 -1.84 8.00 -0.71
N GLY A 249 -0.52 8.20 -0.86
CA GLY A 249 0.06 9.48 -1.31
C GLY A 249 -0.30 9.86 -2.75
N GLY A 250 -0.69 8.89 -3.58
CA GLY A 250 -0.99 9.12 -5.01
C GLY A 250 0.26 9.12 -5.89
N HIS A 251 1.36 8.54 -5.40
CA HIS A 251 2.67 8.58 -6.05
C HIS A 251 2.80 7.46 -7.09
N VAL A 252 2.24 7.70 -8.27
CA VAL A 252 2.15 6.76 -9.39
C VAL A 252 3.51 6.18 -9.80
N GLU A 253 4.53 7.02 -9.94
CA GLU A 253 5.84 6.57 -10.44
C GLU A 253 6.58 5.72 -9.40
N VAL A 254 6.54 6.13 -8.13
CA VAL A 254 7.04 5.33 -7.00
C VAL A 254 6.35 3.97 -6.95
N LEU A 255 5.02 3.96 -7.08
CA LEU A 255 4.23 2.73 -7.08
C LEU A 255 4.64 1.80 -8.22
N ARG A 256 4.84 2.35 -9.42
CA ARG A 256 5.31 1.60 -10.60
C ARG A 256 6.70 0.99 -10.35
N LEU A 257 7.63 1.74 -9.77
CA LEU A 257 8.97 1.26 -9.43
C LEU A 257 8.93 0.11 -8.41
N LEU A 258 8.13 0.25 -7.35
CA LEU A 258 7.96 -0.79 -6.34
C LEU A 258 7.38 -2.08 -6.94
N LEU A 259 6.37 -1.96 -7.79
CA LEU A 259 5.78 -3.11 -8.49
C LEU A 259 6.78 -3.79 -9.44
N LEU A 260 7.59 -3.00 -10.16
CA LEU A 260 8.63 -3.53 -11.06
C LEU A 260 9.72 -4.30 -10.29
N LYS A 261 10.03 -3.89 -9.05
CA LYS A 261 10.99 -4.57 -8.18
C LYS A 261 10.39 -5.73 -7.37
N GLY A 262 9.13 -6.09 -7.61
CA GLY A 262 8.50 -7.28 -7.04
C GLY A 262 7.83 -7.08 -5.69
N ALA A 263 7.46 -5.85 -5.33
CA ALA A 263 6.67 -5.59 -4.13
C ALA A 263 5.35 -6.38 -4.15
N SER A 264 4.98 -6.98 -3.01
CA SER A 264 3.74 -7.73 -2.92
C SER A 264 2.49 -6.83 -3.09
N LEU A 265 1.69 -7.13 -4.13
CA LEU A 265 0.49 -6.37 -4.49
C LEU A 265 -0.64 -6.48 -3.46
N ASP A 266 -0.81 -7.70 -2.94
CA ASP A 266 -1.86 -8.05 -1.99
C ASP A 266 -1.37 -7.91 -0.53
N ALA A 267 -0.28 -7.15 -0.31
CA ALA A 267 0.17 -6.81 1.04
C ALA A 267 -0.95 -6.14 1.82
N VAL A 268 -1.01 -6.44 3.12
CA VAL A 268 -1.97 -5.83 4.04
C VAL A 268 -1.25 -5.05 5.13
N THR A 269 -1.84 -3.92 5.51
CA THR A 269 -1.46 -3.12 6.68
C THR A 269 -1.79 -3.88 7.97
N LYS A 270 -1.35 -3.35 9.12
CA LYS A 270 -1.76 -3.88 10.43
C LYS A 270 -3.29 -3.85 10.63
N ASP A 271 -3.97 -2.90 10.02
CA ASP A 271 -5.44 -2.75 10.04
C ASP A 271 -6.13 -3.67 9.02
N GLY A 272 -5.36 -4.43 8.24
CA GLY A 272 -5.85 -5.34 7.21
C GLY A 272 -6.28 -4.65 5.91
N ASN A 273 -5.94 -3.37 5.70
CA ASN A 273 -6.18 -2.69 4.43
C ASN A 273 -5.11 -3.08 3.41
N SER A 274 -5.48 -3.28 2.15
CA SER A 274 -4.50 -3.41 1.05
C SER A 274 -4.16 -2.06 0.42
N ALA A 275 -3.10 -2.00 -0.38
CA ALA A 275 -2.74 -0.80 -1.14
C ALA A 275 -3.90 -0.28 -2.01
N LEU A 276 -4.73 -1.18 -2.56
CA LEU A 276 -5.92 -0.80 -3.33
C LEU A 276 -7.00 -0.14 -2.48
N HIS A 277 -7.19 -0.56 -1.22
CA HIS A 277 -8.13 0.09 -0.31
C HIS A 277 -7.73 1.55 -0.08
N LEU A 278 -6.45 1.79 0.22
CA LEU A 278 -5.92 3.14 0.47
C LEU A 278 -5.99 4.03 -0.76
N ALA A 279 -5.65 3.50 -1.95
CA ALA A 279 -5.78 4.25 -3.20
C ALA A 279 -7.23 4.66 -3.47
N VAL A 280 -8.21 3.81 -3.12
CA VAL A 280 -9.64 4.13 -3.28
C VAL A 280 -10.11 5.13 -2.23
N GLU A 281 -9.70 4.95 -0.97
CA GLU A 281 -10.04 5.82 0.15
C GLU A 281 -9.59 7.27 -0.12
N GLU A 282 -8.36 7.43 -0.58
CA GLU A 282 -7.73 8.73 -0.93
C GLU A 282 -8.09 9.23 -2.35
N ARG A 283 -9.02 8.56 -3.05
CA ARG A 283 -9.49 8.90 -4.42
C ARG A 283 -8.35 8.98 -5.46
N ARG A 284 -7.29 8.21 -5.29
CA ARG A 284 -6.12 8.11 -6.19
C ARG A 284 -6.40 7.16 -7.35
N ARG A 285 -7.14 7.65 -8.34
CA ARG A 285 -7.59 6.86 -9.51
C ARG A 285 -6.47 6.25 -10.33
N ASP A 286 -5.38 6.98 -10.54
CA ASP A 286 -4.27 6.49 -11.36
C ASP A 286 -3.48 5.39 -10.65
N CYS A 287 -3.28 5.52 -9.33
CA CYS A 287 -2.72 4.44 -8.50
C CYS A 287 -3.62 3.20 -8.52
N ALA A 288 -4.95 3.36 -8.33
CA ALA A 288 -5.89 2.26 -8.38
C ALA A 288 -5.89 1.57 -9.77
N ARG A 289 -5.83 2.34 -10.86
CA ARG A 289 -5.72 1.82 -12.23
C ARG A 289 -4.46 0.99 -12.40
N LEU A 290 -3.32 1.46 -11.90
CA LEU A 290 -2.04 0.76 -11.99
C LEU A 290 -2.01 -0.52 -11.15
N LEU A 291 -2.54 -0.48 -9.93
CA LEU A 291 -2.68 -1.67 -9.08
C LEU A 291 -3.55 -2.74 -9.75
N LEU A 292 -4.72 -2.35 -10.28
CA LEU A 292 -5.61 -3.28 -10.97
C LEU A 292 -5.02 -3.78 -12.30
N ALA A 293 -4.24 -2.95 -13.00
CA ALA A 293 -3.55 -3.36 -14.23
C ALA A 293 -2.39 -4.34 -13.96
N SER A 294 -1.73 -4.22 -12.81
CA SER A 294 -0.65 -5.11 -12.36
C SER A 294 -1.16 -6.39 -11.68
N GLY A 295 -2.48 -6.58 -11.61
CA GLY A 295 -3.11 -7.82 -11.15
C GLY A 295 -3.52 -7.83 -9.68
N ALA A 296 -3.56 -6.68 -9.01
CA ALA A 296 -4.10 -6.59 -7.65
C ALA A 296 -5.56 -7.07 -7.63
N ARG A 297 -5.92 -7.87 -6.61
CA ARG A 297 -7.27 -8.42 -6.50
C ARG A 297 -8.27 -7.32 -6.11
N PRO A 298 -9.36 -7.11 -6.88
CA PRO A 298 -10.36 -6.09 -6.56
C PRO A 298 -11.28 -6.48 -5.39
N ASP A 299 -11.27 -7.76 -5.01
CA ASP A 299 -12.22 -8.35 -4.05
C ASP A 299 -11.62 -8.58 -2.65
N ILE A 300 -10.43 -8.01 -2.38
CA ILE A 300 -9.80 -8.09 -1.05
C ILE A 300 -10.72 -7.43 -0.04
N ARG A 301 -10.89 -8.05 1.13
CA ARG A 301 -11.67 -7.49 2.24
C ARG A 301 -10.72 -6.92 3.28
N ASN A 302 -11.02 -5.73 3.79
CA ASN A 302 -10.26 -5.15 4.87
C ASN A 302 -10.43 -5.91 6.20
N GLY A 303 -9.49 -5.69 7.12
CA GLY A 303 -9.50 -6.33 8.44
C GLY A 303 -10.65 -5.86 9.33
N ASN A 304 -10.90 -4.55 9.33
CA ASN A 304 -11.84 -3.88 10.23
C ASN A 304 -13.31 -4.29 9.96
N ASP A 305 -13.86 -3.87 8.83
CA ASP A 305 -15.30 -4.00 8.51
C ASP A 305 -15.59 -5.14 7.53
N GLY A 306 -14.55 -5.73 6.93
CA GLY A 306 -14.67 -6.67 5.82
C GLY A 306 -15.12 -6.01 4.51
N ASP A 307 -14.96 -4.70 4.40
CA ASP A 307 -15.28 -3.93 3.22
C ASP A 307 -14.29 -4.23 2.10
N THR A 308 -14.79 -4.32 0.87
CA THR A 308 -13.95 -4.37 -0.33
C THR A 308 -13.68 -2.95 -0.84
N PRO A 309 -12.69 -2.74 -1.74
CA PRO A 309 -12.50 -1.46 -2.40
C PRO A 309 -13.79 -0.92 -3.04
N LEU A 310 -14.66 -1.81 -3.53
CA LEU A 310 -15.98 -1.43 -4.05
C LEU A 310 -16.90 -0.85 -2.97
N HIS A 311 -16.93 -1.42 -1.75
CA HIS A 311 -17.69 -0.86 -0.63
C HIS A 311 -17.20 0.53 -0.23
N ILE A 312 -15.88 0.73 -0.16
CA ILE A 312 -15.29 2.05 0.16
C ILE A 312 -15.67 3.06 -0.93
N SER A 313 -15.51 2.72 -2.21
CA SER A 313 -15.88 3.60 -3.32
C SER A 313 -17.38 3.95 -3.33
N ALA A 314 -18.23 3.01 -2.91
CA ALA A 314 -19.67 3.20 -2.76
C ALA A 314 -20.03 4.14 -1.61
N GLY A 315 -19.35 4.04 -0.46
CA GLY A 315 -19.52 4.98 0.66
C GLY A 315 -19.02 6.40 0.33
N LEU A 316 -17.97 6.51 -0.49
CA LEU A 316 -17.39 7.79 -0.89
C LEU A 316 -18.16 8.51 -2.02
N GLY A 317 -19.05 7.83 -2.73
CA GLY A 317 -19.76 8.42 -3.86
C GLY A 317 -18.94 8.50 -5.16
N ASP A 318 -17.81 7.78 -5.29
CA ASP A 318 -16.92 7.91 -6.47
C ASP A 318 -17.34 6.99 -7.63
N GLU A 319 -18.20 7.51 -8.50
CA GLU A 319 -18.74 6.81 -9.67
C GLU A 319 -17.63 6.30 -10.61
N GLN A 320 -16.59 7.11 -10.82
CA GLN A 320 -15.51 6.76 -11.75
C GLN A 320 -14.66 5.61 -11.22
N MET A 321 -14.43 5.58 -9.89
CA MET A 321 -13.73 4.47 -9.25
C MET A 321 -14.55 3.18 -9.32
N ILE A 322 -15.87 3.27 -9.10
CA ILE A 322 -16.78 2.12 -9.23
C ILE A 322 -16.74 1.56 -10.66
N LYS A 323 -16.85 2.42 -11.67
CA LYS A 323 -16.75 2.00 -13.08
C LYS A 323 -15.42 1.31 -13.37
N LEU A 324 -14.31 1.85 -12.86
CA LEU A 324 -12.98 1.24 -13.02
C LEU A 324 -12.89 -0.14 -12.36
N LEU A 325 -13.36 -0.27 -11.12
CA LEU A 325 -13.35 -1.53 -10.37
C LEU A 325 -14.24 -2.59 -11.06
N LEU A 326 -15.45 -2.21 -11.48
CA LEU A 326 -16.35 -3.10 -12.20
C LEU A 326 -15.78 -3.52 -13.57
N GLN A 327 -15.15 -2.60 -14.31
CA GLN A 327 -14.46 -2.92 -15.57
C GLN A 327 -13.33 -3.94 -15.35
N LYS A 328 -12.70 -3.93 -14.18
CA LYS A 328 -11.63 -4.86 -13.79
C LYS A 328 -12.13 -6.12 -13.08
N GLY A 329 -13.44 -6.37 -13.09
CA GLY A 329 -14.04 -7.61 -12.62
C GLY A 329 -14.33 -7.68 -11.13
N ALA A 330 -14.44 -6.53 -10.43
CA ALA A 330 -14.85 -6.49 -9.03
C ALA A 330 -16.24 -7.11 -8.83
N ASN A 331 -16.38 -7.98 -7.83
CA ASN A 331 -17.65 -8.62 -7.52
C ASN A 331 -18.54 -7.73 -6.63
N LYS A 332 -19.70 -7.35 -7.16
CA LYS A 332 -20.69 -6.47 -6.50
C LYS A 332 -21.52 -7.16 -5.41
N ASP A 333 -21.54 -8.50 -5.40
CA ASP A 333 -22.39 -9.30 -4.52
C ASP A 333 -21.68 -9.66 -3.20
N ILE A 334 -20.41 -9.27 -3.05
CA ILE A 334 -19.67 -9.46 -1.81
C ILE A 334 -20.34 -8.67 -0.69
N ARG A 335 -20.47 -9.31 0.46
CA ARG A 335 -20.98 -8.70 1.68
C ARG A 335 -19.85 -8.47 2.68
N ASN A 336 -19.88 -7.31 3.33
CA ASN A 336 -19.00 -7.00 4.44
C ASN A 336 -19.40 -7.76 5.72
N ARG A 337 -18.70 -7.55 6.85
CA ARG A 337 -18.99 -8.22 8.14
C ARG A 337 -20.40 -7.89 8.67
N ILE A 338 -20.93 -6.73 8.31
CA ILE A 338 -22.27 -6.27 8.68
C ILE A 338 -23.35 -6.96 7.80
N GLY A 339 -22.93 -7.65 6.73
CA GLY A 339 -23.82 -8.34 5.80
C GLY A 339 -24.38 -7.44 4.69
N LYS A 340 -23.83 -6.23 4.55
CA LYS A 340 -24.21 -5.23 3.55
C LYS A 340 -23.40 -5.41 2.28
N THR A 341 -24.03 -5.20 1.14
CA THR A 341 -23.37 -5.11 -0.16
C THR A 341 -22.90 -3.67 -0.42
N ALA A 342 -22.04 -3.46 -1.43
CA ALA A 342 -21.65 -2.11 -1.84
C ALA A 342 -22.87 -1.23 -2.21
N TYR A 343 -23.96 -1.83 -2.71
CA TYR A 343 -25.21 -1.12 -2.96
C TYR A 343 -25.86 -0.63 -1.66
N ASP A 344 -25.94 -1.48 -0.65
CA ASP A 344 -26.55 -1.11 0.64
C ASP A 344 -25.76 0.04 1.30
N VAL A 345 -24.42 0.00 1.20
CA VAL A 345 -23.54 1.08 1.67
C VAL A 345 -23.80 2.38 0.90
N ALA A 346 -23.89 2.34 -0.44
CA ALA A 346 -24.25 3.52 -1.22
C ALA A 346 -25.64 4.07 -0.87
N ALA A 347 -26.59 3.19 -0.58
CA ALA A 347 -27.96 3.55 -0.22
C ALA A 347 -28.04 4.26 1.13
N GLU A 348 -27.30 3.77 2.13
CA GLU A 348 -27.22 4.40 3.46
C GLU A 348 -26.58 5.78 3.41
N HIS A 349 -25.57 5.97 2.57
CA HIS A 349 -24.91 7.27 2.40
C HIS A 349 -25.68 8.21 1.45
N GLY A 350 -26.81 7.78 0.88
CA GLY A 350 -27.66 8.60 0.04
C GLY A 350 -27.09 8.89 -1.36
N HIS A 351 -26.12 8.11 -1.82
CA HIS A 351 -25.45 8.31 -3.11
C HIS A 351 -26.29 7.79 -4.28
N THR A 352 -27.40 8.46 -4.54
CA THR A 352 -28.39 8.10 -5.58
C THR A 352 -27.81 7.98 -6.98
N ARG A 353 -26.78 8.79 -7.31
CA ARG A 353 -26.07 8.73 -8.59
C ARG A 353 -25.32 7.41 -8.80
N LEU A 354 -24.93 6.74 -7.71
CA LEU A 354 -24.27 5.45 -7.77
C LEU A 354 -25.23 4.29 -7.93
N PHE A 355 -26.54 4.49 -7.70
CA PHE A 355 -27.53 3.42 -7.88
C PHE A 355 -27.60 2.99 -9.33
N ASP A 356 -27.43 3.92 -10.25
CA ASP A 356 -27.26 3.57 -11.64
C ASP A 356 -25.98 2.72 -11.72
N ALA A 357 -24.78 3.24 -11.48
CA ALA A 357 -23.51 2.49 -11.63
C ALA A 357 -23.43 1.11 -10.91
N LEU A 358 -24.00 0.96 -9.71
CA LEU A 358 -24.00 -0.28 -8.92
C LEU A 358 -25.19 -1.21 -9.25
N ARG A 359 -26.28 -0.67 -9.80
CA ARG A 359 -27.55 -1.38 -10.08
C ARG A 359 -28.09 -1.09 -11.50
N LEU A 360 -27.19 -0.99 -12.50
CA LEU A 360 -27.54 -0.66 -13.90
C LEU A 360 -28.50 -1.67 -14.54
N GLY A 361 -28.62 -2.89 -14.02
CA GLY A 361 -29.63 -3.85 -14.45
C GLY A 361 -31.04 -3.41 -14.08
N ASP A 362 -31.29 -3.07 -12.81
CA ASP A 362 -32.65 -2.86 -12.30
C ASP A 362 -33.30 -1.58 -12.82
N SER A 363 -32.57 -0.47 -12.92
CA SER A 363 -33.12 0.79 -13.47
C SER A 363 -33.55 0.61 -14.93
N LEU A 364 -32.72 -0.05 -15.74
CA LEU A 364 -33.03 -0.37 -17.13
C LEU A 364 -34.17 -1.39 -17.21
N CYS A 365 -34.16 -2.43 -16.37
CA CYS A 365 -35.24 -3.42 -16.24
C CYS A 365 -36.58 -2.80 -15.83
N VAL A 366 -36.58 -1.81 -14.93
CA VAL A 366 -37.80 -1.10 -14.51
C VAL A 366 -38.32 -0.20 -15.63
N ALA A 367 -37.45 0.52 -16.33
CA ALA A 367 -37.82 1.32 -17.50
C ALA A 367 -38.38 0.44 -18.63
N ALA A 368 -37.73 -0.69 -18.91
CA ALA A 368 -38.15 -1.70 -19.87
C ALA A 368 -39.49 -2.35 -19.51
N ARG A 369 -39.73 -2.65 -18.22
CA ARG A 369 -41.02 -3.16 -17.73
C ARG A 369 -42.16 -2.15 -17.94
N LYS A 370 -41.89 -0.86 -17.74
CA LYS A 370 -42.87 0.21 -17.93
C LYS A 370 -43.08 0.58 -19.40
N GLY A 371 -42.10 0.29 -20.27
CA GLY A 371 -42.13 0.66 -21.68
C GLY A 371 -41.66 2.09 -21.95
N GLU A 372 -40.91 2.71 -21.03
CA GLU A 372 -40.48 4.10 -21.14
C GLU A 372 -39.24 4.24 -22.05
N VAL A 373 -39.45 4.30 -23.36
CA VAL A 373 -38.36 4.37 -24.36
C VAL A 373 -37.40 5.54 -24.13
N ARG A 374 -37.91 6.71 -23.75
CA ARG A 374 -37.08 7.91 -23.48
C ARG A 374 -36.12 7.71 -22.31
N THR A 375 -36.56 7.02 -21.25
CA THR A 375 -35.71 6.76 -20.10
C THR A 375 -34.70 5.66 -20.40
N ILE A 376 -35.06 4.67 -21.24
CA ILE A 376 -34.13 3.66 -21.76
C ILE A 376 -32.98 4.33 -22.53
N HIS A 377 -33.26 5.22 -23.49
CA HIS A 377 -32.21 5.93 -24.23
C HIS A 377 -31.29 6.73 -23.32
N ARG A 378 -31.88 7.54 -22.42
CA ARG A 378 -31.10 8.34 -21.46
C ARG A 378 -30.22 7.47 -20.55
N LEU A 379 -30.70 6.30 -20.11
CA LEU A 379 -29.92 5.38 -19.30
C LEU A 379 -28.76 4.78 -20.09
N LEU A 380 -28.99 4.38 -21.34
CA LEU A 380 -27.94 3.84 -22.22
C LEU A 380 -26.88 4.91 -22.57
N GLU A 381 -27.29 6.15 -22.84
CA GLU A 381 -26.39 7.29 -23.07
C GLU A 381 -25.52 7.61 -21.83
N ASN A 382 -26.08 7.44 -20.63
CA ASN A 382 -25.34 7.61 -19.36
C ASN A 382 -24.41 6.42 -19.04
N GLY A 383 -24.29 5.44 -19.94
CA GLY A 383 -23.40 4.30 -19.81
C GLY A 383 -24.01 3.10 -19.06
N ALA A 384 -25.34 2.96 -19.07
CA ALA A 384 -25.97 1.76 -18.53
C ALA A 384 -25.54 0.49 -19.29
N PHE A 385 -25.13 -0.53 -18.53
CA PHE A 385 -24.76 -1.81 -19.11
C PHE A 385 -26.02 -2.50 -19.66
N ILE A 386 -26.11 -2.63 -20.98
CA ILE A 386 -27.31 -3.10 -21.67
C ILE A 386 -27.73 -4.53 -21.30
N ASN A 387 -26.75 -5.38 -20.98
CA ASN A 387 -26.96 -6.77 -20.53
C ASN A 387 -27.01 -6.90 -19.00
N GLY A 388 -27.28 -5.79 -18.29
CA GLY A 388 -27.46 -5.79 -16.84
C GLY A 388 -28.60 -6.72 -16.41
N ARG A 389 -28.36 -7.48 -15.35
CA ARG A 389 -29.35 -8.37 -14.74
C ARG A 389 -29.89 -7.75 -13.45
N ASP A 390 -31.18 -7.97 -13.20
CA ASP A 390 -31.82 -7.57 -11.95
C ASP A 390 -31.63 -8.60 -10.83
N GLN A 391 -32.19 -8.34 -9.64
CA GLN A 391 -32.14 -9.23 -8.47
C GLN A 391 -32.71 -10.66 -8.69
N HIS A 392 -33.37 -10.90 -9.82
CA HIS A 392 -33.91 -12.20 -10.22
C HIS A 392 -33.15 -12.80 -11.42
N GLY A 393 -31.98 -12.25 -11.76
CA GLY A 393 -31.19 -12.68 -12.91
C GLY A 393 -31.76 -12.24 -14.26
N TRP A 394 -32.81 -11.41 -14.29
CA TRP A 394 -33.48 -11.02 -15.53
C TRP A 394 -32.83 -9.80 -16.18
N THR A 395 -32.67 -9.86 -17.51
CA THR A 395 -32.27 -8.68 -18.30
C THR A 395 -33.45 -7.76 -18.60
N ALA A 396 -33.15 -6.55 -19.08
CA ALA A 396 -34.17 -5.60 -19.51
C ALA A 396 -35.08 -6.20 -20.62
N LEU A 397 -34.52 -7.05 -21.48
CA LEU A 397 -35.27 -7.77 -22.50
C LEU A 397 -36.28 -8.74 -21.91
N HIS A 398 -35.93 -9.49 -20.86
CA HIS A 398 -36.87 -10.38 -20.16
C HIS A 398 -38.07 -9.61 -19.61
N ARG A 399 -37.82 -8.48 -18.95
CA ARG A 399 -38.86 -7.63 -18.34
C ARG A 399 -39.77 -6.97 -19.38
N ALA A 400 -39.20 -6.45 -20.48
CA ALA A 400 -39.99 -5.88 -21.56
C ALA A 400 -40.83 -6.95 -22.27
N SER A 401 -40.25 -8.14 -22.48
CA SER A 401 -40.90 -9.25 -23.18
C SER A 401 -42.04 -9.86 -22.36
N PHE A 402 -41.85 -10.04 -21.06
CA PHE A 402 -42.89 -10.51 -20.14
C PHE A 402 -44.07 -9.53 -19.99
N LYS A 403 -43.86 -8.23 -20.27
CA LYS A 403 -44.91 -7.20 -20.21
C LYS A 403 -45.45 -6.77 -21.58
N GLY A 404 -44.96 -7.36 -22.66
CA GLY A 404 -45.45 -7.06 -24.00
C GLY A 404 -45.09 -5.66 -24.50
N ARG A 405 -44.00 -5.06 -24.01
CA ARG A 405 -43.60 -3.69 -24.38
C ARG A 405 -42.82 -3.67 -25.69
N VAL A 406 -43.52 -3.76 -26.83
CA VAL A 406 -42.92 -3.88 -28.17
C VAL A 406 -41.90 -2.79 -28.48
N ASP A 407 -42.21 -1.52 -28.19
CA ASP A 407 -41.28 -0.41 -28.47
C ASP A 407 -40.01 -0.47 -27.62
N ALA A 408 -40.11 -0.89 -26.36
CA ALA A 408 -38.95 -1.09 -25.50
C ALA A 408 -38.12 -2.30 -25.94
N VAL A 409 -38.76 -3.38 -26.40
CA VAL A 409 -38.05 -4.54 -26.98
C VAL A 409 -37.29 -4.09 -28.24
N ARG A 410 -37.93 -3.33 -29.13
CA ARG A 410 -37.31 -2.80 -30.35
C ARG A 410 -36.08 -1.95 -30.03
N THR A 411 -36.21 -1.00 -29.11
CA THR A 411 -35.11 -0.09 -28.78
C THR A 411 -33.94 -0.84 -28.11
N LEU A 412 -34.22 -1.80 -27.23
CA LEU A 412 -33.17 -2.63 -26.63
C LEU A 412 -32.44 -3.47 -27.67
N LEU A 413 -33.15 -4.05 -28.64
CA LEU A 413 -32.56 -4.82 -29.76
C LEU A 413 -31.71 -3.94 -30.68
N GLU A 414 -32.15 -2.71 -30.98
CA GLU A 414 -31.38 -1.75 -31.78
C GLU A 414 -30.10 -1.30 -31.09
N ASN A 415 -30.07 -1.26 -29.76
CA ASN A 415 -28.88 -0.93 -28.97
C ASN A 415 -27.97 -2.15 -28.70
N GLY A 416 -28.25 -3.31 -29.30
CA GLY A 416 -27.35 -4.48 -29.26
C GLY A 416 -27.45 -5.33 -27.98
N ILE A 417 -28.64 -5.39 -27.35
CA ILE A 417 -28.87 -6.32 -26.23
C ILE A 417 -28.71 -7.77 -26.68
N ASP A 418 -28.17 -8.63 -25.82
CA ASP A 418 -28.10 -10.06 -26.09
C ASP A 418 -29.51 -10.68 -26.07
N ILE A 419 -29.95 -11.13 -27.25
CA ILE A 419 -31.30 -11.67 -27.49
C ILE A 419 -31.46 -13.04 -26.79
N ASN A 420 -30.38 -13.79 -26.68
CA ASN A 420 -30.37 -15.17 -26.19
C ASN A 420 -29.89 -15.29 -24.75
N ALA A 421 -29.74 -14.16 -24.05
CA ALA A 421 -29.43 -14.15 -22.63
C ALA A 421 -30.47 -15.00 -21.86
N SER A 422 -29.98 -15.88 -20.99
CA SER A 422 -30.81 -16.71 -20.12
C SER A 422 -30.72 -16.30 -18.65
N ASP A 423 -31.83 -16.40 -17.93
CA ASP A 423 -31.87 -16.21 -16.48
C ASP A 423 -31.33 -17.43 -15.70
N GLU A 424 -31.46 -17.41 -14.37
CA GLU A 424 -30.98 -18.48 -13.48
C GLU A 424 -31.71 -19.82 -13.67
N ASP A 425 -32.95 -19.79 -14.17
CA ASP A 425 -33.76 -20.96 -14.49
C ASP A 425 -33.60 -21.41 -15.96
N GLY A 426 -32.73 -20.74 -16.72
CA GLY A 426 -32.49 -20.98 -18.13
C GLY A 426 -33.57 -20.41 -19.06
N TYR A 427 -34.46 -19.55 -18.56
CA TYR A 427 -35.45 -18.87 -19.40
C TYR A 427 -34.78 -17.79 -20.23
N SER A 428 -35.14 -17.73 -21.52
CA SER A 428 -34.79 -16.62 -22.41
C SER A 428 -35.95 -15.64 -22.54
N ALA A 429 -35.70 -14.46 -23.12
CA ALA A 429 -36.74 -13.48 -23.40
C ALA A 429 -37.89 -14.04 -24.25
N LEU A 430 -37.59 -14.97 -25.17
CA LEU A 430 -38.59 -15.66 -25.98
C LEU A 430 -39.51 -16.56 -25.13
N HIS A 431 -38.95 -17.31 -24.17
CA HIS A 431 -39.75 -18.10 -23.23
C HIS A 431 -40.71 -17.22 -22.43
N CYS A 432 -40.23 -16.08 -21.92
CA CYS A 432 -41.05 -15.13 -21.17
C CYS A 432 -42.18 -14.51 -22.03
N ALA A 433 -41.89 -14.18 -23.29
CA ALA A 433 -42.89 -13.63 -24.22
C ALA A 433 -44.00 -14.64 -24.54
N VAL A 434 -43.61 -15.90 -24.76
CA VAL A 434 -44.54 -17.02 -25.05
C VAL A 434 -45.40 -17.36 -23.85
N GLU A 435 -44.83 -17.46 -22.65
CA GLU A 435 -45.59 -17.71 -21.43
C GLU A 435 -46.64 -16.61 -21.16
N SER A 436 -46.33 -15.37 -21.55
CA SER A 436 -47.22 -14.22 -21.39
C SER A 436 -48.19 -14.01 -22.56
N GLY A 437 -48.04 -14.76 -23.66
CA GLY A 437 -48.92 -14.70 -24.83
C GLY A 437 -48.73 -13.47 -25.73
N HIS A 438 -47.58 -12.78 -25.67
CA HIS A 438 -47.37 -11.52 -26.40
C HIS A 438 -46.88 -11.73 -27.84
N VAL A 439 -47.83 -11.97 -28.75
CA VAL A 439 -47.60 -12.31 -30.17
C VAL A 439 -46.64 -11.36 -30.88
N GLU A 440 -46.86 -10.04 -30.79
CA GLU A 440 -46.03 -9.04 -31.50
C GLU A 440 -44.57 -9.03 -31.03
N VAL A 441 -44.33 -9.27 -29.74
CA VAL A 441 -42.96 -9.39 -29.20
C VAL A 441 -42.30 -10.67 -29.69
N ILE A 442 -43.05 -11.78 -29.75
CA ILE A 442 -42.55 -13.07 -30.23
C ILE A 442 -42.14 -12.96 -31.70
N GLU A 443 -42.99 -12.38 -32.56
CA GLU A 443 -42.66 -12.13 -33.96
C GLU A 443 -41.41 -11.26 -34.11
N LEU A 444 -41.29 -10.21 -33.30
CA LEU A 444 -40.12 -9.32 -33.31
C LEU A 444 -38.83 -10.05 -32.91
N LEU A 445 -38.87 -10.85 -31.85
CA LEU A 445 -37.72 -11.64 -31.36
C LEU A 445 -37.29 -12.69 -32.38
N VAL A 446 -38.24 -13.45 -32.93
CA VAL A 446 -37.97 -14.47 -33.97
C VAL A 446 -37.38 -13.82 -35.21
N LYS A 447 -37.95 -12.72 -35.69
CA LYS A 447 -37.43 -11.96 -36.85
C LYS A 447 -36.01 -11.42 -36.63
N LYS A 448 -35.66 -11.12 -35.38
CA LYS A 448 -34.33 -10.62 -35.00
C LYS A 448 -33.34 -11.73 -34.66
N GLY A 449 -33.70 -13.00 -34.85
CA GLY A 449 -32.79 -14.14 -34.71
C GLY A 449 -32.68 -14.69 -33.29
N ALA A 450 -33.72 -14.56 -32.46
CA ALA A 450 -33.80 -15.27 -31.19
C ALA A 450 -33.73 -16.79 -31.42
N ASP A 451 -32.99 -17.49 -30.56
CA ASP A 451 -32.89 -18.95 -30.61
C ASP A 451 -34.24 -19.58 -30.19
N VAL A 452 -34.96 -20.12 -31.17
CA VAL A 452 -36.27 -20.75 -31.00
C VAL A 452 -36.19 -22.13 -30.34
N GLU A 453 -35.01 -22.76 -30.36
CA GLU A 453 -34.75 -24.09 -29.78
C GLU A 453 -34.05 -24.02 -28.41
N ALA A 454 -33.84 -22.81 -27.89
CA ALA A 454 -33.29 -22.61 -26.55
C ALA A 454 -34.09 -23.41 -25.51
N ARG A 455 -33.39 -24.03 -24.56
CA ARG A 455 -33.97 -24.87 -23.52
C ARG A 455 -33.77 -24.26 -22.14
N THR A 456 -34.84 -24.24 -21.36
CA THR A 456 -34.76 -23.99 -19.92
C THR A 456 -34.00 -25.09 -19.19
N ASN A 457 -33.63 -24.88 -17.92
CA ASN A 457 -32.98 -25.90 -17.09
C ASN A 457 -33.83 -27.18 -16.92
N LYS A 458 -35.14 -27.09 -17.17
CA LYS A 458 -36.07 -28.23 -17.18
C LYS A 458 -36.16 -28.94 -18.54
N GLY A 459 -35.34 -28.53 -19.51
CA GLY A 459 -35.33 -29.06 -20.88
C GLY A 459 -36.51 -28.62 -21.74
N VAL A 460 -37.30 -27.63 -21.29
CA VAL A 460 -38.50 -27.16 -21.99
C VAL A 460 -38.14 -26.07 -22.99
N THR A 461 -38.64 -26.18 -24.22
CA THR A 461 -38.52 -25.16 -25.28
C THR A 461 -39.71 -24.22 -25.32
N ALA A 462 -39.54 -23.04 -25.93
CA ALA A 462 -40.63 -22.08 -26.14
C ALA A 462 -41.84 -22.70 -26.87
N LEU A 463 -41.61 -23.60 -27.83
CA LEU A 463 -42.70 -24.30 -28.55
C LEU A 463 -43.53 -25.19 -27.60
N GLN A 464 -42.87 -25.92 -26.70
CA GLN A 464 -43.56 -26.79 -25.73
C GLN A 464 -44.40 -25.97 -24.74
N ILE A 465 -43.93 -24.79 -24.33
CA ILE A 465 -44.73 -23.86 -23.51
C ILE A 465 -45.98 -23.42 -24.27
N ALA A 466 -45.83 -23.00 -25.53
CA ALA A 466 -46.96 -22.57 -26.36
C ALA A 466 -48.00 -23.68 -26.59
N GLU A 467 -47.56 -24.93 -26.78
CA GLU A 467 -48.45 -26.09 -26.90
C GLU A 467 -49.18 -26.40 -25.58
N SER A 468 -48.48 -26.29 -24.44
CA SER A 468 -49.07 -26.53 -23.11
C SER A 468 -50.13 -25.50 -22.72
N LEU A 469 -50.00 -24.26 -23.21
CA LEU A 469 -50.94 -23.15 -22.99
C LEU A 469 -52.00 -23.04 -24.10
N HIS A 470 -52.02 -23.97 -25.06
CA HIS A 470 -52.94 -24.00 -26.20
C HIS A 470 -52.91 -22.74 -27.11
N TYR A 471 -51.75 -22.10 -27.24
CA TYR A 471 -51.57 -20.92 -28.10
C TYR A 471 -51.31 -21.30 -29.57
N SER A 472 -52.39 -21.58 -30.30
CA SER A 472 -52.36 -22.00 -31.71
C SER A 472 -51.74 -20.97 -32.67
N GLY A 473 -51.89 -19.68 -32.40
CA GLY A 473 -51.24 -18.61 -33.17
C GLY A 473 -49.73 -18.56 -32.94
N ILE A 474 -49.30 -18.66 -31.68
CA ILE A 474 -47.89 -18.58 -31.28
C ILE A 474 -47.12 -19.82 -31.75
N THR A 475 -47.71 -21.00 -31.65
CA THR A 475 -47.11 -22.24 -32.18
C THR A 475 -46.85 -22.14 -33.68
N ARG A 476 -47.76 -21.55 -34.47
CA ARG A 476 -47.53 -21.29 -35.90
C ARG A 476 -46.34 -20.36 -36.13
N ILE A 477 -46.23 -19.28 -35.36
CA ILE A 477 -45.13 -18.31 -35.48
C ILE A 477 -43.79 -18.97 -35.15
N LEU A 478 -43.71 -19.75 -34.08
CA LEU A 478 -42.49 -20.45 -33.68
C LEU A 478 -42.08 -21.51 -34.72
N VAL A 479 -43.03 -22.29 -35.25
CA VAL A 479 -42.76 -23.26 -36.33
C VAL A 479 -42.30 -22.56 -37.61
N HIS A 480 -42.91 -21.42 -37.96
CA HIS A 480 -42.47 -20.62 -39.11
C HIS A 480 -41.10 -19.97 -38.88
N GLY A 481 -40.74 -19.71 -37.62
CA GLY A 481 -39.43 -19.27 -37.17
C GLY A 481 -38.36 -20.36 -37.13
N GLY A 482 -38.67 -21.60 -37.52
CA GLY A 482 -37.73 -22.71 -37.56
C GLY A 482 -37.79 -23.68 -36.39
N ALA A 483 -38.78 -23.56 -35.49
CA ALA A 483 -38.93 -24.51 -34.39
C ALA A 483 -39.38 -25.89 -34.90
N THR A 484 -38.66 -26.93 -34.50
CA THR A 484 -38.93 -28.32 -34.90
C THR A 484 -39.86 -29.00 -33.89
N ARG A 485 -40.81 -29.80 -34.38
CA ARG A 485 -41.69 -30.62 -33.53
C ARG A 485 -41.00 -31.88 -32.97
N GLU A 486 -39.75 -32.13 -33.36
CA GLU A 486 -39.01 -33.33 -32.98
C GLU A 486 -38.24 -33.14 -31.67
N GLY A 487 -39.01 -33.06 -30.58
CA GLY A 487 -38.52 -33.37 -29.24
C GLY A 487 -38.68 -34.86 -28.89
N ARG A 488 -38.21 -35.79 -29.74
CA ARG A 488 -38.10 -37.21 -29.36
C ARG A 488 -36.65 -37.56 -29.04
N GLY A 489 -36.36 -37.76 -27.75
CA GLY A 489 -35.18 -38.50 -27.30
C GLY A 489 -34.67 -38.14 -25.91
N GLY A 490 -35.19 -38.80 -24.88
CA GLY A 490 -34.54 -38.85 -23.57
C GLY A 490 -35.47 -39.05 -22.37
N GLY A 491 -35.92 -40.29 -22.13
CA GLY A 491 -36.41 -40.70 -20.80
C GLY A 491 -37.92 -40.85 -20.63
N VAL A 492 -38.53 -41.80 -21.35
CA VAL A 492 -39.73 -42.45 -20.81
C VAL A 492 -39.28 -43.32 -19.63
N ALA A 493 -39.42 -42.81 -18.41
CA ALA A 493 -39.43 -43.67 -17.23
C ALA A 493 -40.71 -44.51 -17.28
N LYS A 494 -40.64 -45.66 -17.96
CA LYS A 494 -41.56 -46.78 -17.74
C LYS A 494 -41.40 -47.21 -16.29
N ILE A 495 -42.26 -46.73 -15.40
CA ILE A 495 -42.53 -47.47 -14.16
C ILE A 495 -43.43 -48.63 -14.56
N ALA A 496 -42.78 -49.76 -14.80
CA ALA A 496 -43.43 -51.05 -14.97
C ALA A 496 -44.25 -51.34 -13.70
N VAL A 497 -45.57 -51.35 -13.85
CA VAL A 497 -46.49 -51.96 -12.90
C VAL A 497 -46.21 -53.46 -12.93
N LYS A 498 -45.48 -53.95 -11.92
CA LYS A 498 -45.50 -55.37 -11.56
C LYS A 498 -46.61 -55.55 -10.53
N SER A 499 -47.75 -56.02 -11.01
CA SER A 499 -48.78 -56.65 -10.20
C SER A 499 -48.28 -57.97 -9.63
N ASN A 500 -48.44 -58.18 -8.32
CA ASN A 500 -49.04 -59.41 -7.81
C ASN A 500 -49.61 -59.16 -6.38
N PRO A 501 -50.66 -59.89 -5.99
CA PRO A 501 -51.71 -59.42 -5.08
C PRO A 501 -51.72 -60.15 -3.72
N ILE A 502 -52.75 -59.90 -2.90
CA ILE A 502 -53.19 -60.62 -1.67
C ILE A 502 -52.56 -60.03 -0.38
N ALA A 503 -53.21 -59.73 0.76
CA ALA A 503 -54.55 -59.97 1.31
C ALA A 503 -54.92 -58.91 2.38
N PHE A 504 -56.23 -58.82 2.66
CA PHE A 504 -56.85 -58.26 3.86
C PHE A 504 -56.24 -58.78 5.18
N THR A 505 -56.17 -57.96 6.23
CA THR A 505 -57.06 -58.03 7.43
C THR A 505 -56.64 -57.08 8.58
N LYS A 506 -57.64 -56.35 9.10
CA LYS A 506 -57.98 -55.97 10.51
C LYS A 506 -56.89 -55.69 11.56
N GLY A 507 -57.10 -54.57 12.28
CA GLY A 507 -57.39 -54.66 13.72
C GLY A 507 -56.51 -53.88 14.71
N ILE A 508 -57.01 -52.71 15.15
CA ILE A 508 -57.13 -52.23 16.55
C ILE A 508 -55.95 -52.43 17.53
N SER A 509 -55.43 -51.34 18.11
CA SER A 509 -55.50 -51.09 19.58
C SER A 509 -54.97 -49.72 20.01
N THR A 510 -55.72 -49.15 20.95
CA THR A 510 -55.66 -47.84 21.62
C THR A 510 -54.64 -47.73 22.77
N SER A 511 -54.40 -46.49 23.23
CA SER A 511 -54.14 -45.98 24.61
C SER A 511 -52.84 -45.16 24.68
N GLU A 512 -52.81 -43.85 24.90
CA GLU A 512 -53.34 -42.94 25.96
C GLU A 512 -52.20 -42.39 26.84
N MET A 513 -52.17 -41.04 26.93
CA MET A 513 -51.72 -40.21 28.07
C MET A 513 -50.22 -40.18 28.41
N LYS A 514 -49.60 -39.08 28.88
CA LYS A 514 -50.09 -37.76 29.32
C LYS A 514 -48.94 -36.75 29.32
N ILE A 515 -49.36 -35.51 29.12
CA ILE A 515 -48.66 -34.23 29.11
C ILE A 515 -47.95 -33.92 30.45
N GLY A 516 -46.77 -33.28 30.37
CA GLY A 516 -46.20 -32.44 31.42
C GLY A 516 -45.77 -31.07 30.85
N ALA A 517 -46.51 -30.02 31.21
CA ALA A 517 -46.23 -28.61 30.87
C ALA A 517 -45.13 -28.04 31.79
N ILE A 518 -44.32 -27.04 31.41
CA ILE A 518 -44.66 -25.61 31.56
C ILE A 518 -43.56 -24.71 30.91
N LYS A 519 -44.04 -23.75 30.10
CA LYS A 519 -43.53 -22.39 29.77
C LYS A 519 -42.07 -22.19 29.33
N LYS A 520 -41.88 -21.80 28.05
CA LYS A 520 -40.99 -20.69 27.67
C LYS A 520 -41.54 -19.89 26.47
N LYS A 521 -41.28 -18.59 26.54
CA LYS A 521 -41.83 -17.47 25.76
C LYS A 521 -41.51 -17.53 24.26
N HIS A 522 -42.37 -16.82 23.51
CA HIS A 522 -42.27 -16.45 22.09
C HIS A 522 -40.84 -16.20 21.57
N ASN A 523 -40.53 -16.79 20.42
CA ASN A 523 -39.87 -16.08 19.33
C ASN A 523 -40.37 -16.64 17.99
N ARG A 524 -41.21 -15.85 17.30
CA ARG A 524 -41.73 -16.17 15.97
C ARG A 524 -40.63 -15.93 14.92
N SER A 525 -40.01 -16.99 14.42
CA SER A 525 -39.33 -16.95 13.12
C SER A 525 -40.39 -17.05 12.03
N ARG A 526 -40.80 -15.89 11.49
CA ARG A 526 -41.64 -15.82 10.28
C ARG A 526 -40.77 -16.17 9.08
N VAL A 527 -40.85 -17.44 8.66
CA VAL A 527 -40.56 -17.87 7.29
C VAL A 527 -41.55 -17.12 6.40
N HIS A 528 -41.07 -16.14 5.64
CA HIS A 528 -41.90 -15.46 4.65
C HIS A 528 -42.16 -16.39 3.47
N ARG A 529 -43.35 -16.97 3.47
CA ARG A 529 -44.07 -17.39 2.27
C ARG A 529 -44.32 -16.18 1.37
N SER A 530 -44.16 -16.38 0.07
CA SER A 530 -44.94 -15.73 -1.00
C SER A 530 -44.82 -16.64 -2.23
N SER A 531 -45.71 -17.60 -2.49
CA SER A 531 -47.10 -17.46 -2.94
C SER A 531 -47.36 -16.12 -3.65
N PHE A 532 -47.22 -16.12 -4.98
CA PHE A 532 -48.04 -15.24 -5.80
C PHE A 532 -49.11 -16.11 -6.46
N ASP A 533 -50.30 -15.93 -5.92
CA ASP A 533 -51.58 -16.46 -6.37
C ASP A 533 -51.82 -16.05 -7.84
N ARG A 534 -52.09 -17.04 -8.70
CA ARG A 534 -52.66 -16.81 -10.04
C ARG A 534 -54.17 -16.64 -9.86
N SER A 535 -54.61 -15.43 -9.49
CA SER A 535 -56.02 -15.08 -9.58
C SER A 535 -56.37 -14.67 -11.02
N VAL A 536 -57.20 -15.52 -11.62
CA VAL A 536 -57.93 -15.33 -12.85
C VAL A 536 -58.74 -14.02 -12.78
N VAL A 537 -58.63 -13.18 -13.81
CA VAL A 537 -59.63 -12.14 -14.13
C VAL A 537 -59.83 -12.18 -15.66
N PRO A 538 -61.08 -12.20 -16.15
CA PRO A 538 -61.42 -12.79 -17.45
C PRO A 538 -61.16 -11.86 -18.65
N LEU A 539 -61.03 -12.50 -19.82
CA LEU A 539 -61.04 -11.84 -21.13
C LEU A 539 -62.30 -10.96 -21.27
N ALA A 540 -62.10 -9.67 -21.53
CA ALA A 540 -63.11 -8.83 -22.14
C ALA A 540 -63.00 -8.97 -23.66
N VAL A 541 -64.05 -9.54 -24.24
CA VAL A 541 -64.33 -9.58 -25.67
C VAL A 541 -64.63 -8.15 -26.16
N ILE A 542 -64.08 -7.77 -27.31
CA ILE A 542 -64.71 -6.78 -28.20
C ILE A 542 -65.49 -7.57 -29.24
#